data_AF-A0A948N917-F1
#
_entry.id   AF-A0A948N917-F1
#
_cell.length_a   1.000
_cell.length_b   1.000
_cell.length_c   1.000
_cell.angle_alpha   90.00
_cell.angle_beta   90.00
_cell.angle_gamma   90.00
#
_symmetry.space_group_name_H-M   'P 1'
#
loop_
_entity.id
_entity.type
_entity.pdbx_description
1 polymer ?
#
loop_
_entity_poly.entity_id
_entity_poly.type
_entity_poly.pdbx_seq_one_letter_code
_entity_poly.pdbx_strand_id
1 'polypeptide(L)' 'HPSVLENAGLDPKEYQGFAFGGGIGRLIMVKYGVDDIRGFHGGDIRFVYGFDETTA' A
#
# COMPACT_ATOMS: atom_id res chain seq x y z
N HIS A 1 15.32 5.32 -12.34
CA HIS A 1 16.79 5.22 -12.28
C HIS A 1 17.26 4.49 -13.54
N PRO A 2 18.15 5.07 -14.37
CA PRO A 2 18.56 4.48 -15.65
C PRO A 2 19.05 3.02 -15.53
N SER A 3 19.84 2.72 -14.51
CA SER A 3 20.35 1.34 -14.30
C SER A 3 19.27 0.28 -14.09
N VAL A 4 18.06 0.64 -13.66
CA VAL A 4 16.94 -0.33 -13.55
C VAL A 4 16.43 -0.72 -14.93
N LEU A 5 16.42 0.23 -15.87
CA LEU A 5 16.04 -0.01 -17.26
C LEU A 5 17.15 -0.79 -17.98
N GLU A 6 18.42 -0.42 -17.79
CA GLU A 6 19.57 -1.13 -18.34
C GLU A 6 19.61 -2.61 -17.88
N ASN A 7 19.38 -2.85 -16.60
CA ASN A 7 19.31 -4.21 -16.04
C ASN A 7 18.13 -5.03 -16.56
N ALA A 8 17.09 -4.38 -17.10
CA ALA A 8 15.95 -5.02 -17.75
C ALA A 8 16.14 -5.16 -19.28
N GLY A 9 17.30 -4.76 -19.83
CA GLY A 9 17.59 -4.80 -21.26
C GLY A 9 16.99 -3.65 -22.07
N LEU A 10 16.60 -2.54 -21.44
CA LEU A 10 16.03 -1.36 -22.07
C LEU A 10 17.03 -0.20 -22.08
N ASP A 11 17.17 0.50 -23.22
CA ASP A 11 18.00 1.72 -23.31
C ASP A 11 17.30 2.90 -22.61
N PRO A 12 17.88 3.46 -21.52
CA PRO A 12 17.29 4.58 -20.79
C PRO A 12 17.28 5.92 -21.56
N LYS A 13 17.92 6.01 -22.73
CA LYS A 13 17.84 7.18 -23.62
C LYS A 13 16.60 7.14 -24.53
N GLU A 14 16.12 5.95 -24.86
CA GLU A 14 14.92 5.74 -25.67
C GLU A 14 13.68 5.62 -24.78
N TYR A 15 13.81 4.93 -23.63
CA TYR A 15 12.70 4.62 -22.74
C TYR A 15 12.80 5.33 -21.39
N GLN A 16 11.67 5.85 -20.93
CA GLN A 16 11.49 6.44 -19.60
C GLN A 16 10.43 5.67 -18.82
N GLY A 17 10.49 5.72 -17.49
CA GLY A 17 9.54 5.02 -16.63
C GLY A 17 9.39 5.69 -15.27
N PHE A 18 8.19 5.56 -14.71
CA PHE A 18 7.89 5.93 -13.33
C PHE A 18 7.41 4.69 -12.58
N ALA A 19 7.65 4.65 -11.28
CA ALA A 19 7.17 3.60 -10.40
C ALA A 19 6.64 4.22 -9.11
N PHE A 20 5.54 3.68 -8.59
CA PHE A 20 5.00 4.05 -7.29
C PHE A 20 4.63 2.80 -6.51
N GLY A 21 4.65 2.93 -5.19
CA GLY A 21 4.24 1.88 -4.27
C GLY A 21 3.57 2.51 -3.06
N GLY A 22 2.42 1.96 -2.67
CA GLY A 22 1.68 2.36 -1.49
C GLY A 22 1.46 1.16 -0.60
N GLY A 23 1.79 1.29 0.69
CA GLY A 23 1.48 0.26 1.67
C GLY A 23 -0.01 0.25 1.98
N ILE A 24 -0.71 -0.84 1.64
CA ILE A 24 -2.16 -0.98 1.86
C ILE A 24 -2.52 -0.70 3.33
N GLY A 25 -1.75 -1.26 4.28
CA GLY A 25 -1.97 -1.02 5.71
C GLY A 25 -1.93 0.46 6.08
N ARG A 26 -1.00 1.24 5.52
CA ARG A 26 -0.90 2.68 5.80
C ARG A 26 -2.07 3.45 5.19
N LEU A 27 -2.52 3.09 4.00
CA LEU A 27 -3.68 3.71 3.35
C LEU A 27 -4.96 3.46 4.15
N ILE A 28 -5.15 2.24 4.66
CA ILE A 28 -6.31 1.88 5.49
C ILE A 28 -6.26 2.64 6.83
N MET A 29 -5.09 2.74 7.47
CA MET A 29 -4.95 3.50 8.72
C MET A 29 -5.34 4.97 8.57
N VAL A 30 -4.92 5.62 7.47
CA VAL A 30 -5.29 7.01 7.20
C VAL A 30 -6.78 7.15 6.86
N LYS A 31 -7.33 6.23 6.06
CA LYS A 31 -8.74 6.30 5.64
C LYS A 31 -9.72 6.12 6.81
N TYR A 32 -9.41 5.20 7.72
CA TYR A 32 -10.33 4.79 8.79
C TYR A 32 -9.89 5.21 10.19
N GLY A 33 -8.82 6.01 10.32
CA GLY A 33 -8.32 6.49 11.61
C GLY A 33 -7.82 5.35 12.52
N VAL A 34 -7.22 4.31 11.95
CA VAL A 34 -6.67 3.20 12.74
C VAL A 34 -5.32 3.60 13.33
N ASP A 35 -5.24 3.67 14.65
CA ASP A 35 -4.03 4.10 15.36
C ASP A 35 -2.97 2.98 15.47
N ASP A 36 -3.38 1.71 15.50
CA ASP A 36 -2.49 0.57 15.73
C ASP A 36 -2.52 -0.46 14.61
N ILE A 37 -1.38 -0.61 13.93
CA ILE A 37 -1.17 -1.56 12.83
C ILE A 37 -1.30 -3.04 13.28
N ARG A 38 -1.10 -3.34 14.57
CA ARG A 38 -1.18 -4.72 15.09
C ARG A 38 -2.58 -5.29 14.95
N GLY A 39 -3.61 -4.46 14.88
CA GLY A 39 -4.98 -4.88 14.62
C GLY A 39 -5.11 -5.71 13.33
N PHE A 40 -4.35 -5.38 12.29
CA PHE A 40 -4.36 -6.12 11.01
C PHE A 40 -3.80 -7.55 11.12
N HIS A 41 -2.96 -7.82 12.11
CA HIS A 41 -2.24 -9.09 12.24
C HIS A 41 -2.69 -9.91 13.47
N GLY A 42 -3.56 -9.35 14.32
CA GLY A 42 -3.98 -9.96 15.58
C GLY A 42 -5.12 -10.97 15.48
N GLY A 43 -5.82 -11.07 14.35
CA GLY A 43 -6.91 -12.03 14.13
C GLY A 43 -8.18 -11.77 14.96
N ASP A 44 -8.36 -10.57 15.50
CA ASP A 44 -9.53 -10.20 16.30
C ASP A 44 -10.74 -9.90 15.41
N ILE A 45 -11.82 -10.68 15.57
CA ILE A 45 -13.06 -10.51 14.79
C ILE A 45 -13.70 -9.13 14.99
N ARG A 46 -13.52 -8.49 16.16
CA ARG A 46 -14.06 -7.15 16.44
C ARG A 46 -13.40 -6.10 15.57
N PHE A 47 -12.11 -6.29 15.29
CA PHE A 47 -11.38 -5.44 14.35
C PHE A 47 -11.88 -5.64 12.92
N VAL A 48 -12.13 -6.90 12.51
CA VAL A 48 -12.62 -7.21 11.14
C VAL A 48 -13.97 -6.55 10.85
N TYR A 49 -14.89 -6.55 11.82
CA TYR A 49 -16.22 -5.94 11.65
C TYR A 49 -16.29 -4.47 12.09
N GLY A 50 -15.21 -3.91 12.64
CA GLY A 50 -15.17 -2.54 13.16
C GLY A 50 -15.11 -1.43 12.09
N PHE A 51 -15.09 -1.81 10.80
CA PHE A 51 -14.96 -0.91 9.65
C PHE A 51 -16.23 -0.80 8.80
N ASP A 52 -17.34 -1.39 9.24
CA ASP A 52 -18.58 -1.43 8.47
C ASP A 52 -19.28 -0.05 8.44
N GLU A 53 -19.41 0.53 7.24
CA GLU A 53 -20.02 1.86 7.01
C GLU A 53 -21.54 1.85 7.25
N THR A 54 -22.16 0.67 7.43
CA THR A 54 -23.60 0.51 7.70
C THR A 54 -24.02 0.98 9.11
N THR A 55 -23.07 1.42 9.93
CA THR A 55 -23.26 1.91 11.31
C THR A 55 -22.99 3.41 11.47
N ALA A 56 -23.20 4.19 10.40
CA ALA A 56 -23.29 5.66 10.46
C ALA A 56 -24.73 6.12 10.76
#